data_AF-A0A428ZGC3-F1
#
_entry.id   AF-A0A428ZGC3-F1
#
_cell.length_a   1.000
_cell.length_b   1.000
_cell.length_c   1.000
_cell.angle_alpha   90.00
_cell.angle_beta   90.00
_cell.angle_gamma   90.00
#
_symmetry.space_group_name_H-M   'P 1'
#
loop_
_entity.id
_entity.type
_entity.pdbx_description
1 polymer ?
#
loop_
_entity_poly.entity_id
_entity_poly.type
_entity_poly.pdbx_seq_one_letter_code
_entity_poly.pdbx_strand_id
1 'polypeptide(L)'
;MPVHRSDHAVRLPAGSPRLQRALAEYLVLADDEGAYTSNADHFSDDWRPERDVLHVERAAEDSQERRAQRDELSGVCMDSQSPLQLLTYIAVSHGHAAHLAVREFAVATAVAWMADVIDGHQERGERGWAAIRIADGHGDDELHPSKAAARAAQQDPEGHTYVLISPLHPWTPRMCEEHLELAAARRSGRLAHEVGVCD
;
A
#
# COMPACT_ATOMS: atom_id res chain seq x y z
N MET A 1 27.19 33.56 -55.21
CA MET A 1 26.80 34.25 -53.96
C MET A 1 26.46 33.17 -52.93
N PRO A 2 27.39 32.71 -52.09
CA PRO A 2 27.08 31.74 -51.05
C PRO A 2 26.58 32.46 -49.80
N VAL A 3 25.48 31.96 -49.24
CA VAL A 3 24.84 32.49 -48.03
C VAL A 3 25.52 31.84 -46.83
N HIS A 4 26.25 32.62 -46.03
CA HIS A 4 26.82 32.18 -44.77
C HIS A 4 25.68 31.93 -43.77
N ARG A 5 25.43 30.66 -43.42
CA ARG A 5 24.67 30.31 -42.22
C ARG A 5 25.61 30.31 -41.03
N SER A 6 25.40 31.25 -40.11
CA SER A 6 26.04 31.25 -38.79
C SER A 6 25.36 30.21 -37.91
N ASP A 7 26.03 29.09 -37.66
CA ASP A 7 25.64 28.13 -36.63
C ASP A 7 25.90 28.75 -35.25
N HIS A 8 24.86 29.36 -34.67
CA HIS A 8 24.83 29.62 -33.24
C HIS A 8 24.56 28.30 -32.52
N ALA A 9 25.62 27.56 -32.21
CA ALA A 9 25.56 26.47 -31.26
C ALA A 9 25.20 27.06 -29.88
N VAL A 10 23.94 26.88 -29.48
CA VAL A 10 23.49 27.15 -28.11
C VAL A 10 24.26 26.21 -27.19
N ARG A 11 25.31 26.71 -26.54
CA ARG A 11 25.98 26.02 -25.43
C ARG A 11 25.02 25.99 -24.25
N LEU A 12 24.40 24.84 -24.01
CA LEU A 12 23.70 24.58 -22.76
C LEU A 12 24.73 24.61 -21.61
N PRO A 13 24.42 25.27 -20.47
CA PRO A 13 25.35 25.35 -19.35
C PRO A 13 25.63 23.95 -18.79
N ALA A 14 26.92 23.63 -18.66
CA ALA A 14 27.43 22.44 -17.98
C ALA A 14 27.19 22.59 -16.47
N GLY A 15 25.98 22.26 -16.04
CA GLY A 15 25.59 22.42 -14.63
C GLY A 15 24.19 21.94 -14.28
N SER A 16 23.48 21.25 -15.17
CA SER A 16 22.28 20.53 -14.72
C SER A 16 22.74 19.43 -13.76
N PRO A 17 22.39 19.48 -12.46
CA PRO A 17 22.69 18.39 -11.56
C PRO A 17 22.06 17.15 -12.18
N ARG A 18 22.90 16.18 -12.55
CA ARG A 18 22.40 14.82 -12.79
C ARG A 18 21.80 14.39 -11.46
N LEU A 19 20.47 14.48 -11.36
CA LEU A 19 19.68 13.79 -10.36
C LEU A 19 19.88 12.29 -10.62
N GLN A 20 21.02 11.77 -10.18
CA GLN A 20 21.20 10.34 -10.08
C GLN A 20 20.18 9.88 -9.05
N ARG A 21 19.13 9.23 -9.54
CA ARG A 21 18.12 8.54 -8.74
C ARG A 21 18.79 7.33 -8.10
N ALA A 22 19.60 7.58 -7.08
CA ALA A 22 20.17 6.55 -6.23
C ALA A 22 19.18 6.23 -5.11
N LEU A 23 19.20 4.98 -4.64
CA LEU A 23 18.47 4.61 -3.43
C LEU A 23 19.04 5.39 -2.24
N ALA A 24 18.17 5.97 -1.44
CA ALA A 24 18.50 6.65 -0.20
C ALA A 24 17.42 6.38 0.85
N GLU A 25 17.75 6.64 2.10
CA GLU A 25 16.81 6.60 3.21
C GLU A 25 15.96 7.88 3.23
N TYR A 26 14.65 7.72 3.43
CA TYR A 26 13.67 8.80 3.55
C TYR A 26 12.89 8.63 4.84
N LEU A 27 12.63 9.75 5.52
CA LEU A 27 11.78 9.86 6.68
C LEU A 27 10.40 10.34 6.20
N VAL A 28 9.34 9.68 6.66
CA VAL A 28 7.95 9.96 6.25
C VAL A 28 7.11 10.17 7.51
N LEU A 29 6.45 11.33 7.61
CA LEU A 29 5.38 11.55 8.58
C LEU A 29 4.04 11.21 7.94
N ALA A 30 3.28 10.34 8.59
CA ALA A 30 1.99 9.86 8.12
C ALA A 30 0.92 9.94 9.22
N ASP A 31 -0.33 10.16 8.81
CA ASP A 31 -1.52 10.06 9.66
C ASP A 31 -2.40 8.92 9.14
N ASP A 32 -2.75 7.97 10.01
CA ASP A 32 -3.57 6.80 9.68
C ASP A 32 -5.03 6.95 10.15
N GLU A 33 -5.30 7.90 11.05
CA GLU A 33 -6.65 8.12 11.58
C GLU A 33 -7.42 9.18 10.78
N GLY A 34 -6.74 9.91 9.90
CA GLY A 34 -7.34 10.87 9.00
C GLY A 34 -8.03 11.98 9.78
N ALA A 35 -7.26 12.96 10.27
CA ALA A 35 -7.77 14.15 10.99
C ALA A 35 -8.88 14.93 10.26
N TYR A 36 -9.17 14.62 8.99
CA TYR A 36 -10.14 15.28 8.13
C TYR A 36 -11.30 14.40 7.65
N THR A 37 -11.39 13.12 8.06
CA THR A 37 -12.59 12.32 7.79
C THR A 37 -13.70 12.75 8.76
N SER A 38 -14.86 13.15 8.23
CA SER A 38 -15.97 13.50 9.12
C SER A 38 -16.47 12.24 9.81
N ASN A 39 -16.98 12.34 11.04
CA ASN A 39 -17.59 11.18 11.71
C ASN A 39 -18.66 10.50 10.84
N ALA A 40 -19.37 11.26 10.01
CA ALA A 40 -20.37 10.71 9.08
C ALA A 40 -19.73 9.83 8.00
N ASP A 41 -18.56 10.21 7.51
CA ASP A 41 -17.80 9.41 6.54
C ASP A 41 -17.23 8.16 7.22
N HIS A 42 -16.75 8.26 8.47
CA HIS A 42 -16.21 7.13 9.24
C HIS A 42 -17.24 6.02 9.50
N PHE A 43 -18.52 6.35 9.62
CA PHE A 43 -19.61 5.37 9.81
C PHE A 43 -20.27 4.94 8.50
N SER A 44 -19.76 5.33 7.33
CA SER A 44 -20.29 4.86 6.06
C SER A 44 -19.78 3.44 5.75
N ASP A 45 -20.64 2.60 5.18
CA ASP A 45 -20.26 1.25 4.74
C ASP A 45 -19.16 1.24 3.65
N ASP A 46 -18.92 2.40 3.02
CA ASP A 46 -17.90 2.61 2.00
C ASP A 46 -16.61 3.24 2.55
N TRP A 47 -16.53 3.53 3.85
CA TRP A 47 -15.35 4.15 4.46
C TRP A 47 -14.14 3.26 4.32
N ARG A 48 -13.01 3.89 3.99
CA ARG A 48 -11.71 3.21 3.96
C ARG A 48 -10.72 4.02 4.77
N PRO A 49 -9.96 3.39 5.69
CA PRO A 49 -8.84 4.03 6.31
C PRO A 49 -7.83 4.31 5.19
N GLU A 50 -7.47 5.58 5.08
CA GLU A 50 -6.47 6.06 4.14
C GLU A 50 -5.32 6.65 4.96
N ARG A 51 -4.09 6.34 4.54
CA ARG A 51 -2.90 6.94 5.13
C ARG A 51 -2.60 8.25 4.42
N ASP A 52 -2.65 9.33 5.16
CA ASP A 52 -2.26 10.66 4.71
C ASP A 52 -0.77 10.87 4.94
N VAL A 53 -0.01 11.00 3.86
CA VAL A 53 1.41 11.36 3.93
C VAL A 53 1.55 12.87 4.05
N LEU A 54 1.91 13.34 5.24
CA LEU A 54 1.96 14.76 5.59
C LEU A 54 3.31 15.40 5.23
N HIS A 55 4.40 14.66 5.44
CA HIS A 55 5.76 15.14 5.18
C HIS A 55 6.65 14.00 4.71
N VAL A 56 7.55 14.32 3.78
CA VAL A 56 8.60 13.41 3.35
C VAL A 56 9.88 14.19 3.19
N GLU A 57 10.97 13.67 3.76
CA GLU A 57 12.29 14.22 3.57
C GLU A 57 13.34 13.12 3.41
N ARG A 58 14.40 13.42 2.66
CA ARG A 58 15.56 12.54 2.56
C ARG A 58 16.38 12.63 3.84
N ALA A 59 16.70 11.49 4.43
CA ALA A 59 17.58 11.42 5.59
C ALA A 59 18.99 11.94 5.25
N ALA A 60 19.57 12.70 6.17
CA ALA A 60 20.93 13.21 6.05
C ALA A 60 21.95 12.06 5.96
N GLU A 61 23.02 12.29 5.20
CA GLU A 61 24.08 11.32 5.02
C GLU A 61 24.92 11.17 6.29
N ASP A 62 25.17 12.27 7.00
CA ASP A 62 25.84 12.27 8.29
C ASP A 62 24.94 11.71 9.41
N SER A 63 25.51 10.88 10.27
CA SER A 63 24.77 10.18 11.32
C SER A 63 24.24 11.09 12.42
N GLN A 64 24.93 12.20 12.73
CA GLN A 64 24.49 13.15 13.75
C GLN A 64 23.37 14.03 13.21
N GLU A 65 23.52 14.53 11.98
CA GLU A 65 22.45 15.27 11.30
C GLU A 65 21.19 14.40 11.14
N ARG A 66 21.33 13.14 10.73
CA ARG A 66 20.20 12.21 10.61
C ARG A 66 19.50 11.98 11.94
N ARG A 67 20.27 11.87 13.03
CA ARG A 67 19.72 11.74 14.37
C ARG A 67 18.94 13.01 14.76
N ALA A 68 19.52 14.19 14.53
CA ALA A 68 18.85 15.46 14.80
C ALA A 68 17.53 15.59 14.01
N GLN A 69 17.51 15.23 12.73
CA GLN A 69 16.28 15.18 11.92
C GLN A 69 15.23 14.23 12.51
N ARG A 70 15.63 13.01 12.88
CA ARG A 70 14.71 12.05 13.49
C ARG A 70 14.17 12.54 14.83
N ASP A 71 15.01 13.15 15.66
CA ASP A 71 14.60 13.70 16.96
C ASP A 71 13.60 14.86 16.76
N GLU A 72 13.83 15.73 15.77
CA GLU A 72 12.91 16.82 15.38
C GLU A 72 11.56 16.28 14.92
N LEU A 73 11.54 15.37 13.95
CA LEU A 73 10.28 14.78 13.43
C LEU A 73 9.55 13.95 14.49
N SER A 74 10.28 13.26 15.38
CA SER A 74 9.68 12.56 16.51
C SER A 74 9.02 13.53 17.48
N GLY A 75 9.62 14.70 17.71
CA GLY A 75 9.01 15.78 18.47
C GLY A 75 7.68 16.24 17.86
N VAL A 76 7.63 16.39 16.52
CA VAL A 76 6.37 16.71 15.80
C VAL A 76 5.29 15.65 16.04
N CYS A 77 5.65 14.36 16.03
CA CYS A 77 4.68 13.30 16.34
C CYS A 77 4.16 13.38 17.79
N MET A 78 5.03 13.68 18.75
CA MET A 78 4.67 13.77 20.17
C MET A 78 3.80 15.00 20.49
N ASP A 79 4.04 16.11 19.80
CA ASP A 79 3.31 17.37 20.01
C ASP A 79 1.98 17.41 19.23
N SER A 80 1.77 16.48 18.29
CA SER A 80 0.56 16.38 17.49
C SER A 80 -0.65 15.91 18.32
N GLN A 81 -1.82 16.45 18.02
CA GLN A 81 -3.10 15.98 18.57
C GLN A 81 -3.62 14.74 17.84
N SER A 82 -3.12 14.49 16.62
CA SER A 82 -3.37 13.26 15.84
C SER A 82 -2.23 12.27 16.05
N PRO A 83 -2.48 10.95 15.99
CA PRO A 83 -1.44 9.93 16.20
C PRO A 83 -0.56 9.77 14.96
N LEU A 84 0.30 10.75 14.73
CA LEU A 84 1.25 10.73 13.63
C LEU A 84 2.28 9.63 13.82
N GLN A 85 2.62 8.97 12.72
CA GLN A 85 3.68 7.97 12.65
C GLN A 85 4.89 8.52 11.91
N LEU A 86 6.08 8.25 12.46
CA LEU A 86 7.35 8.48 11.77
C LEU A 86 7.86 7.16 11.19
N LEU A 87 7.87 7.07 9.87
CA LEU A 87 8.25 5.88 9.10
C LEU A 87 9.58 6.12 8.38
N THR A 88 10.27 5.03 8.03
CA THR A 88 11.54 5.08 7.30
C THR A 88 11.51 4.16 6.08
N TYR A 89 11.85 4.70 4.91
CA TYR A 89 11.84 3.97 3.65
C TYR A 89 13.15 4.11 2.88
N ILE A 90 13.55 3.04 2.19
CA ILE A 90 14.58 3.12 1.15
C ILE A 90 13.89 3.40 -0.19
N ALA A 91 14.12 4.57 -0.76
CA ALA A 91 13.45 5.01 -1.98
C ALA A 91 14.40 5.80 -2.90
N VAL A 92 13.93 6.13 -4.11
CA VAL A 92 14.71 6.88 -5.11
C VAL A 92 14.29 8.35 -5.22
N SER A 93 13.21 8.72 -4.52
CA SER A 93 12.63 10.07 -4.48
C SER A 93 11.60 10.17 -3.35
N HIS A 94 11.24 11.39 -2.97
CA HIS A 94 10.15 11.68 -2.02
C HIS A 94 8.81 11.04 -2.45
N GLY A 95 8.46 11.16 -3.73
CA GLY A 95 7.22 10.55 -4.26
C GLY A 95 7.23 9.03 -4.20
N HIS A 96 8.40 8.39 -4.40
CA HIS A 96 8.51 6.94 -4.24
C HIS A 96 8.35 6.54 -2.76
N ALA A 97 8.95 7.26 -1.82
CA ALA A 97 8.77 6.99 -0.39
C ALA A 97 7.32 7.18 0.07
N ALA A 98 6.66 8.26 -0.36
CA ALA A 98 5.23 8.47 -0.07
C ALA A 98 4.36 7.32 -0.61
N HIS A 99 4.61 6.89 -1.84
CA HIS A 99 3.88 5.77 -2.44
C HIS A 99 4.08 4.47 -1.66
N LEU A 100 5.31 4.17 -1.22
CA LEU A 100 5.59 3.00 -0.39
C LEU A 100 4.82 3.04 0.93
N ALA A 101 4.78 4.20 1.60
CA ALA A 101 4.05 4.39 2.85
C ALA A 101 2.56 4.10 2.71
N VAL A 102 1.92 4.69 1.69
CA VAL A 102 0.49 4.47 1.39
C VAL A 102 0.21 3.03 1.01
N ARG A 103 1.07 2.44 0.16
CA ARG A 103 0.91 1.05 -0.28
C ARG A 103 1.00 0.07 0.88
N GLU A 104 1.99 0.23 1.76
CA GLU A 104 2.18 -0.67 2.91
C GLU A 104 0.97 -0.60 3.86
N PHE A 105 0.46 0.60 4.12
CA PHE A 105 -0.76 0.78 4.91
C PHE A 105 -1.95 0.09 4.28
N ALA A 106 -2.20 0.32 2.98
CA ALA A 106 -3.31 -0.31 2.27
C ALA A 106 -3.24 -1.85 2.33
N VAL A 107 -2.03 -2.43 2.23
CA VAL A 107 -1.83 -3.88 2.39
C VAL A 107 -2.12 -4.32 3.82
N ALA A 108 -1.56 -3.65 4.83
CA ALA A 108 -1.76 -4.00 6.23
C ALA A 108 -3.25 -3.93 6.63
N THR A 109 -3.95 -2.87 6.22
CA THR A 109 -5.40 -2.73 6.39
C THR A 109 -6.14 -3.87 5.71
N ALA A 110 -5.79 -4.21 4.47
CA ALA A 110 -6.49 -5.28 3.77
C ALA A 110 -6.31 -6.65 4.42
N VAL A 111 -5.12 -6.90 4.97
CA VAL A 111 -4.84 -8.10 5.76
C VAL A 111 -5.68 -8.14 7.03
N ALA A 112 -5.77 -7.02 7.75
CA ALA A 112 -6.57 -6.93 8.96
C ALA A 112 -8.06 -7.19 8.67
N TRP A 113 -8.63 -6.54 7.65
CA TRP A 113 -10.02 -6.74 7.28
C TRP A 113 -10.33 -8.15 6.78
N MET A 114 -9.42 -8.75 6.02
CA MET A 114 -9.56 -10.16 5.65
C MET A 114 -9.55 -11.06 6.89
N ALA A 115 -8.69 -10.79 7.87
CA ALA A 115 -8.64 -11.53 9.13
C ALA A 115 -9.96 -11.35 9.92
N ASP A 116 -10.48 -10.13 10.02
CA ASP A 116 -11.74 -9.83 10.72
C ASP A 116 -12.93 -10.58 10.10
N VAL A 117 -13.03 -10.60 8.76
CA VAL A 117 -14.07 -11.37 8.06
C VAL A 117 -13.96 -12.86 8.40
N ILE A 118 -12.74 -13.41 8.34
CA ILE A 118 -12.50 -14.82 8.63
C ILE A 118 -12.85 -15.15 10.08
N ASP A 119 -12.38 -14.35 11.02
CA ASP A 119 -12.60 -14.53 12.46
C ASP A 119 -14.09 -14.43 12.79
N GLY A 120 -14.80 -13.46 12.22
CA GLY A 120 -16.25 -13.30 12.40
C GLY A 120 -17.03 -14.56 12.00
N HIS A 121 -16.69 -15.21 10.89
CA HIS A 121 -17.32 -16.49 10.51
C HIS A 121 -16.88 -17.66 11.39
N GLN A 122 -15.61 -17.71 11.81
CA GLN A 122 -15.08 -18.77 12.67
C GLN A 122 -15.69 -18.74 14.09
N GLU A 123 -15.86 -17.56 14.67
CA GLU A 123 -16.48 -17.37 15.98
C GLU A 123 -17.94 -17.84 15.99
N ARG A 124 -18.65 -17.69 14.86
CA ARG A 124 -20.00 -18.23 14.66
C ARG A 124 -20.03 -19.74 14.39
N GLY A 125 -18.86 -20.38 14.25
CA GLY A 125 -18.73 -21.81 13.96
C GLY A 125 -19.17 -22.20 12.55
N GLU A 126 -19.22 -21.23 11.64
CA GLU A 126 -19.71 -21.44 10.28
C GLU A 126 -18.67 -22.12 9.37
N ARG A 127 -19.12 -22.61 8.22
CA ARG A 127 -18.28 -23.28 7.22
C ARG A 127 -18.76 -22.96 5.81
N GLY A 128 -17.82 -22.65 4.93
CA GLY A 128 -18.13 -22.33 3.54
C GLY A 128 -17.00 -21.55 2.88
N TRP A 129 -17.27 -21.04 1.70
CA TRP A 129 -16.36 -20.20 0.93
C TRP A 129 -16.74 -18.74 1.09
N ALA A 130 -15.83 -17.91 1.58
CA ALA A 130 -15.99 -16.46 1.61
C ALA A 130 -15.36 -15.85 0.34
N ALA A 131 -16.01 -14.84 -0.23
CA ALA A 131 -15.43 -13.99 -1.26
C ALA A 131 -14.79 -12.77 -0.58
N ILE A 132 -13.48 -12.57 -0.79
CA ILE A 132 -12.70 -11.48 -0.20
C ILE A 132 -12.21 -10.59 -1.33
N ARG A 133 -12.52 -9.31 -1.30
CA ARG A 133 -12.09 -8.35 -2.31
C ARG A 133 -10.59 -8.10 -2.18
N ILE A 134 -9.85 -8.20 -3.29
CA ILE A 134 -8.38 -8.09 -3.28
C ILE A 134 -7.92 -6.66 -2.98
N ALA A 135 -8.75 -5.67 -3.33
CA ALA A 135 -8.38 -4.25 -3.20
C ALA A 135 -8.29 -3.78 -1.75
N ASP A 136 -9.08 -4.38 -0.86
CA ASP A 136 -9.24 -3.92 0.51
C ASP A 136 -9.41 -5.06 1.52
N GLY A 137 -9.57 -6.33 1.13
CA GLY A 137 -9.75 -7.43 2.08
C GLY A 137 -11.16 -7.57 2.67
N HIS A 138 -12.13 -6.73 2.28
CA HIS A 138 -13.52 -6.89 2.73
C HIS A 138 -14.21 -8.09 2.07
N GLY A 139 -15.16 -8.69 2.80
CA GLY A 139 -16.05 -9.73 2.29
C GLY A 139 -17.44 -9.23 1.90
N ASP A 140 -18.27 -10.12 1.37
CA ASP A 140 -19.70 -9.92 1.15
C ASP A 140 -20.57 -10.39 2.34
N ASP A 141 -19.94 -10.68 3.49
CA ASP A 141 -20.53 -11.25 4.72
C ASP A 141 -21.29 -12.58 4.52
N GLU A 142 -21.16 -13.21 3.36
CA GLU A 142 -21.85 -14.45 3.01
C GLU A 142 -20.87 -15.63 2.87
N LEU A 143 -21.32 -16.80 3.34
CA LEU A 143 -20.63 -18.05 3.08
C LEU A 143 -21.34 -18.86 2.01
N HIS A 144 -20.55 -19.24 1.01
CA HIS A 144 -21.03 -19.96 -0.14
C HIS A 144 -20.72 -21.46 -0.01
N PRO A 145 -21.58 -22.35 -0.54
CA PRO A 145 -21.37 -23.80 -0.43
C PRO A 145 -20.16 -24.29 -1.24
N SER A 146 -19.69 -23.51 -2.21
CA SER A 146 -18.52 -23.84 -3.04
C SER A 146 -17.80 -22.58 -3.52
N LYS A 147 -16.52 -22.72 -3.88
CA LYS A 147 -15.74 -21.65 -4.52
C LYS A 147 -16.43 -21.13 -5.79
N ALA A 148 -17.06 -22.01 -6.57
CA ALA A 148 -17.75 -21.62 -7.80
C ALA A 148 -19.01 -20.79 -7.50
N ALA A 149 -19.75 -21.12 -6.44
CA ALA A 149 -20.89 -20.33 -5.99
C ALA A 149 -20.46 -18.94 -5.50
N ALA A 150 -19.42 -18.88 -4.65
CA ALA A 150 -18.83 -17.61 -4.20
C ALA A 150 -18.42 -16.73 -5.38
N ARG A 151 -17.78 -17.34 -6.39
CA ARG A 151 -17.34 -16.66 -7.59
C ARG A 151 -18.50 -16.14 -8.44
N ALA A 152 -19.56 -16.94 -8.61
CA ALA A 152 -20.73 -16.57 -9.41
C ALA A 152 -21.58 -15.47 -8.76
N ALA A 153 -21.49 -15.31 -7.42
CA ALA A 153 -22.19 -14.27 -6.70
C ALA A 153 -21.57 -12.86 -6.89
N GLN A 154 -20.29 -12.76 -7.31
CA GLN A 154 -19.60 -11.48 -7.41
C GLN A 154 -19.83 -10.78 -8.75
N GLN A 155 -20.03 -9.45 -8.69
CA GLN A 155 -20.11 -8.61 -9.89
C GLN A 155 -18.77 -8.50 -10.63
N ASP A 156 -17.66 -8.45 -9.88
CA ASP A 156 -16.28 -8.52 -10.41
C ASP A 156 -15.54 -9.73 -9.81
N PRO A 157 -15.69 -10.93 -10.39
CA PRO A 157 -15.06 -12.14 -9.86
C PRO A 157 -13.52 -12.11 -9.86
N GLU A 158 -12.90 -11.31 -10.73
CA GLU A 158 -11.43 -11.18 -10.79
C GLU A 158 -10.91 -10.14 -9.78
N GLY A 159 -11.79 -9.29 -9.27
CA GLY A 159 -11.53 -8.39 -8.15
C GLY A 159 -11.51 -9.07 -6.78
N HIS A 160 -11.88 -10.36 -6.71
CA HIS A 160 -12.00 -11.12 -5.46
C HIS A 160 -11.07 -12.34 -5.45
N THR A 161 -10.66 -12.71 -4.24
CA THR A 161 -10.07 -13.99 -3.91
C THR A 161 -11.06 -14.78 -3.06
N TYR A 162 -10.90 -16.11 -3.02
CA TYR A 162 -11.87 -17.00 -2.39
C TYR A 162 -11.18 -17.89 -1.40
N VAL A 163 -11.64 -17.85 -0.15
CA VAL A 163 -11.04 -18.60 0.96
C VAL A 163 -12.05 -19.56 1.56
N LEU A 164 -11.57 -20.75 1.92
CA LEU A 164 -12.37 -21.72 2.63
C LEU A 164 -12.30 -21.40 4.13
N ILE A 165 -13.45 -21.05 4.71
CA ILE A 165 -13.62 -20.91 6.15
C ILE A 165 -13.88 -22.29 6.75
N SER A 166 -13.03 -22.68 7.69
CA SER A 166 -13.13 -23.96 8.39
C SER A 166 -12.61 -23.81 9.82
N PRO A 167 -13.40 -24.16 10.85
CA PRO A 167 -12.95 -24.21 12.24
C PRO A 167 -11.78 -25.18 12.48
N LEU A 168 -11.51 -26.09 11.54
CA LEU A 168 -10.41 -27.05 11.63
C LEU A 168 -9.08 -26.48 11.14
N HIS A 169 -9.10 -25.35 10.45
CA HIS A 169 -7.91 -24.73 9.88
C HIS A 169 -8.02 -23.20 10.01
N PRO A 170 -7.85 -22.66 11.24
CA PRO A 170 -7.92 -21.23 11.44
C PRO A 170 -6.79 -20.56 10.65
N TRP A 171 -7.13 -19.45 9.99
CA TRP A 171 -6.16 -18.63 9.29
C TRP A 171 -5.37 -17.80 10.29
N THR A 172 -4.09 -17.59 9.99
CA THR A 172 -3.28 -16.63 10.74
C THR A 172 -3.18 -15.32 9.94
N PRO A 173 -2.91 -14.17 10.60
CA PRO A 173 -2.70 -12.91 9.88
C PRO A 173 -1.65 -13.02 8.75
N ARG A 174 -0.57 -13.77 9.00
CA ARG A 174 0.45 -14.06 7.99
C ARG A 174 -0.09 -14.82 6.79
N MET A 175 -1.00 -15.78 6.99
CA MET A 175 -1.62 -16.50 5.86
C MET A 175 -2.54 -15.58 5.04
N CYS A 176 -3.24 -14.65 5.70
CA CYS A 176 -4.04 -13.64 5.02
C CYS A 176 -3.16 -12.74 4.14
N GLU A 177 -2.04 -12.27 4.69
CA GLU A 177 -1.02 -11.49 3.95
C GLU A 177 -0.50 -12.23 2.73
N GLU A 178 0.07 -13.43 2.92
CA GLU A 178 0.64 -14.23 1.82
C GLU A 178 -0.41 -14.51 0.73
N HIS A 179 -1.67 -14.72 1.12
CA HIS A 179 -2.76 -14.99 0.18
C HIS A 179 -3.22 -13.74 -0.60
N LEU A 180 -3.35 -12.59 0.06
CA LEU A 180 -3.70 -11.32 -0.59
C LEU A 180 -2.58 -10.84 -1.53
N GLU A 181 -1.32 -10.96 -1.11
CA GLU A 181 -0.18 -10.64 -1.97
C GLU A 181 -0.18 -11.50 -3.23
N LEU A 182 -0.37 -12.82 -3.08
CA LEU A 182 -0.45 -13.73 -4.21
C LEU A 182 -1.64 -13.41 -5.13
N ALA A 183 -2.80 -13.07 -4.57
CA ALA A 183 -3.98 -12.70 -5.33
C ALA A 183 -3.78 -11.39 -6.11
N ALA A 184 -3.21 -10.37 -5.48
CA ALA A 184 -2.87 -9.10 -6.10
C ALA A 184 -1.81 -9.26 -7.22
N ALA A 185 -0.81 -10.13 -6.99
CA ALA A 185 0.21 -10.45 -7.98
C ALA A 185 -0.38 -11.19 -9.20
N ARG A 186 -1.34 -12.12 -8.99
CA ARG A 186 -2.10 -12.76 -10.07
C ARG A 186 -2.90 -11.73 -10.87
N ARG A 187 -3.68 -10.89 -10.19
CA ARG A 187 -4.54 -9.88 -10.82
C ARG A 187 -3.75 -8.86 -11.65
N SER A 188 -2.59 -8.43 -11.14
CA SER A 188 -1.72 -7.48 -11.85
C SER A 188 -0.89 -8.10 -12.97
N GLY A 189 -0.96 -9.42 -13.18
CA GLY A 189 -0.16 -10.13 -14.18
C GLY A 189 1.32 -10.27 -13.83
N ARG A 190 1.76 -9.81 -12.64
CA ARG A 190 3.17 -9.86 -12.22
C ARG A 190 3.73 -11.28 -12.16
N LEU A 191 2.94 -12.25 -11.73
CA LEU A 191 3.37 -13.66 -11.68
C LEU A 191 3.60 -14.27 -13.07
N ALA A 192 2.92 -13.78 -14.12
CA ALA A 192 3.18 -14.24 -15.48
C ALA A 192 4.53 -13.74 -16.02
N HIS A 193 4.96 -12.54 -15.59
CA HIS A 193 6.27 -11.98 -15.95
C HIS A 193 7.44 -12.60 -15.17
N GLU A 194 7.24 -12.99 -13.91
CA GLU A 194 8.32 -13.56 -13.08
C GLU A 194 8.60 -15.04 -13.37
N VAL A 195 7.63 -15.79 -13.88
CA VAL A 195 7.78 -17.22 -14.22
C VAL A 195 8.33 -17.41 -15.65
N GLY A 196 8.56 -16.34 -16.41
CA GLY A 196 9.18 -16.45 -17.73
C GLY A 196 8.41 -17.39 -18.66
N VAL A 197 7.09 -17.23 -18.74
CA VAL A 197 6.33 -17.84 -19.83
C VAL A 197 6.65 -17.03 -21.09
N CYS A 198 7.74 -17.41 -21.75
CA CYS A 198 7.91 -17.12 -23.17
C CYS A 198 6.79 -17.86 -23.90
N ASP A 199 5.94 -17.13 -24.62
CA ASP A 199 5.10 -17.72 -25.68
C ASP A 199 5.97 -18.47 -26.72
#